data_AF-A0A3B9NMJ7-F1
#
_entry.id   AF-A0A3B9NMJ7-F1
#
_cell.length_a   1.000
_cell.length_b   1.000
_cell.length_c   1.000
_cell.angle_alpha   90.00
_cell.angle_beta   90.00
_cell.angle_gamma   90.00
#
_symmetry.space_group_name_H-M   'P 1'
#
loop_
_entity.id
_entity.type
_entity.pdbx_description
1 polymer ?
#
loop_
_entity_poly.entity_id
_entity_poly.type
_entity_poly.pdbx_seq_one_letter_code
_entity_poly.pdbx_strand_id
1 'polypeptide(L)'
;FHRIIDSGINDWGGVSPVTPDFVNPEAPWPHLKNLAEETAREGKILVERLAVYPSHLKQMDRWIDVELRPMVLGAIDGEGYVRGEDWAAGETPNPPAGDLARVTHIPKLQATATLAAILDKAVAGKALSESEIVRLFKARGDEITHIAQAADTVRKQLVGDEVTYCVNRNINYTNVCYFKCQFCAFSKGKMSENLRGRPYDLSHEEIMRRTREAYDRGASEVCLQGGIHPEYTGQTYLDICHTIKQVVPDMHIHAFSPLEVWQGAKTLGQTLPEYLTALKEAGLGTLPGTAAEILDDEVRATLCPDKINTAQWLEVMEAAHGVGFNTTATIMYGHIEQYEHVARHLLRVRALQEKTGGFTEFVILPFIHMEAPIYLKGNARKGPTFREAILIHAIARLTLNPVFKNIQASWTKLGHEGVKACLNAGVNDIGGTLMNETITRAAGAAHGQETSPEEMEALIRSAGRNPRQRATNYGVVPEVQRQKSFGASVLTEPSYTSAKRYDRDKTKKEALVRPGLNSEETLSSAEII
;
A
#
# COMPACT_ATOMS: atom_id res chain seq x y z
N PHE A 1 -27.73 21.08 25.23
CA PHE A 1 -26.50 20.65 24.53
C PHE A 1 -25.35 21.59 24.83
N HIS A 2 -25.32 22.80 24.27
CA HIS A 2 -24.30 23.86 24.49
C HIS A 2 -23.65 23.86 25.88
N ARG A 3 -24.41 24.17 26.94
CA ARG A 3 -23.88 24.26 28.32
C ARG A 3 -23.08 23.04 28.77
N ILE A 4 -23.54 21.84 28.40
CA ILE A 4 -22.89 20.59 28.82
C ILE A 4 -21.61 20.37 28.01
N ILE A 5 -21.67 20.62 26.70
CA ILE A 5 -20.52 20.52 25.78
C ILE A 5 -19.40 21.48 26.20
N ASP A 6 -19.76 22.72 26.54
CA ASP A 6 -18.84 23.76 27.01
C ASP A 6 -18.30 23.47 28.41
N SER A 7 -19.07 22.78 29.25
CA SER A 7 -18.61 22.31 30.56
C SER A 7 -17.57 21.18 30.45
N GLY A 8 -17.26 20.70 29.25
CA GLY A 8 -16.13 19.80 29.00
C GLY A 8 -16.49 18.33 28.85
N ILE A 9 -17.76 17.97 28.64
CA ILE A 9 -18.08 16.59 28.28
C ILE A 9 -17.40 16.23 26.95
N ASN A 10 -16.94 14.99 26.88
CA ASN A 10 -16.30 14.41 25.70
C ASN A 10 -16.97 13.09 25.26
N ASP A 11 -18.03 12.67 25.94
CA ASP A 11 -18.80 11.47 25.65
C ASP A 11 -20.27 11.68 26.03
N TRP A 12 -21.18 11.28 25.14
CA TRP A 12 -22.62 11.32 25.37
C TRP A 12 -23.15 10.05 26.06
N GLY A 13 -22.33 9.01 26.17
CA GLY A 13 -22.73 7.70 26.68
C GLY A 13 -23.46 6.84 25.64
N GLY A 14 -24.14 5.80 26.10
CA GLY A 14 -24.94 4.93 25.24
C GLY A 14 -26.24 5.62 24.81
N VAL A 15 -26.37 5.92 23.52
CA VAL A 15 -27.59 6.50 22.93
C VAL A 15 -28.30 5.42 22.14
N SER A 16 -29.51 5.02 22.56
CA SER A 16 -30.33 4.07 21.80
C SER A 16 -31.32 4.82 20.90
N PRO A 17 -31.20 4.72 19.56
CA PRO A 17 -32.17 5.31 18.64
C PRO A 17 -33.41 4.43 18.42
N VAL A 18 -33.38 3.17 18.86
CA VAL A 18 -34.39 2.14 18.57
C VAL A 18 -35.17 1.67 19.79
N THR A 19 -34.57 1.74 20.98
CA THR A 19 -35.22 1.31 22.21
C THR A 19 -35.91 2.50 22.87
N PRO A 20 -37.20 2.43 23.19
CA PRO A 20 -37.84 3.40 24.07
C PRO A 20 -37.02 3.54 25.36
N ASP A 21 -36.77 4.78 25.80
CA ASP A 21 -36.07 5.02 27.05
C ASP A 21 -36.98 4.64 28.21
N PHE A 22 -36.80 3.43 28.74
CA PHE A 22 -37.55 2.93 29.90
C PHE A 22 -37.07 3.55 31.22
N VAL A 23 -35.95 4.27 31.23
CA VAL A 23 -35.40 4.94 32.42
C VAL A 23 -35.98 6.36 32.54
N ASN A 24 -36.11 7.09 31.43
CA ASN A 24 -36.72 8.42 31.41
C ASN A 24 -37.66 8.63 30.19
N PRO A 25 -38.85 8.00 30.19
CA PRO A 25 -39.76 8.05 29.05
C PRO A 25 -40.32 9.44 28.75
N GLU A 26 -40.35 10.35 29.72
CA GLU A 26 -40.84 11.73 29.54
C GLU A 26 -39.80 12.66 28.89
N ALA A 27 -38.51 12.28 28.93
CA ALA A 27 -37.43 13.01 28.27
C ALA A 27 -36.45 12.01 27.61
N PRO A 28 -36.89 11.34 26.52
CA PRO A 28 -36.06 10.37 25.82
C PRO A 28 -34.83 11.03 25.23
N TRP A 29 -33.77 10.25 25.04
CA TRP A 29 -32.56 10.73 24.39
C TRP A 29 -32.87 11.32 23.00
N PRO A 30 -32.23 12.44 22.63
CA PRO A 30 -32.35 13.02 21.30
C PRO A 30 -31.98 12.00 20.22
N HIS A 31 -32.69 12.04 19.10
CA HIS A 31 -32.32 11.26 17.92
C HIS A 31 -30.89 11.62 17.47
N LEU A 32 -30.12 10.63 17.00
CA LEU A 32 -28.70 10.79 16.66
C LEU A 32 -28.41 11.97 15.72
N LYS A 33 -29.31 12.22 14.75
CA LYS A 33 -29.23 13.37 13.85
C LYS A 33 -29.23 14.71 14.61
N ASN A 34 -30.14 14.88 15.57
CA ASN A 34 -30.21 16.09 16.40
C ASN A 34 -28.95 16.19 17.27
N LEU A 35 -28.51 15.09 17.88
CA LEU A 35 -27.28 15.08 18.68
C LEU A 35 -26.05 15.50 17.86
N ALA A 36 -25.95 15.02 16.63
CA ALA A 36 -24.88 15.39 15.70
C ALA A 36 -24.95 16.88 15.32
N GLU A 37 -26.15 17.40 15.00
CA GLU A 37 -26.37 18.81 14.67
C GLU A 37 -26.02 19.74 15.85
N GLU A 38 -26.49 19.43 17.05
CA GLU A 38 -26.19 20.20 18.26
C GLU A 38 -24.71 20.12 18.65
N THR A 39 -24.07 18.96 18.48
CA THR A 39 -22.62 18.81 18.69
C THR A 39 -21.83 19.65 17.68
N ALA A 40 -22.28 19.69 16.41
CA ALA A 40 -21.66 20.48 15.35
C ALA A 40 -21.80 21.99 15.55
N ARG A 41 -22.90 22.47 16.16
CA ARG A 41 -23.06 23.89 16.50
C ARG A 41 -22.01 24.40 17.47
N GLU A 42 -21.47 23.52 18.31
CA GLU A 42 -20.37 23.83 19.24
C GLU A 42 -18.98 23.60 18.63
N GLY A 43 -18.89 23.42 17.31
CA GLY A 43 -17.63 23.16 16.61
C GLY A 43 -17.02 21.80 16.92
N LYS A 44 -17.78 20.87 17.52
CA LYS A 44 -17.36 19.49 17.76
C LYS A 44 -17.98 18.55 16.74
N ILE A 45 -17.51 17.31 16.72
CA ILE A 45 -18.07 16.26 15.87
C ILE A 45 -18.56 15.11 16.74
N LEU A 46 -19.67 14.50 16.34
CA LEU A 46 -20.15 13.27 16.95
C LEU A 46 -19.45 12.10 16.27
N VAL A 47 -18.75 11.27 17.05
CA VAL A 47 -18.04 10.09 16.57
C VAL A 47 -18.50 8.88 17.35
N GLU A 48 -18.92 7.84 16.63
CA GLU A 48 -19.37 6.60 17.25
C GLU A 48 -18.18 5.79 17.77
N ARG A 49 -18.33 5.20 18.96
CA ARG A 49 -17.36 4.30 19.57
C ARG A 49 -18.04 2.99 19.98
N LEU A 50 -17.24 1.93 20.08
CA LEU A 50 -17.66 0.72 20.76
C LEU A 50 -17.88 1.01 22.26
N ALA A 51 -18.53 0.08 22.97
CA ALA A 51 -18.67 0.16 24.42
C ALA A 51 -17.30 0.28 25.14
N VAL A 52 -16.26 -0.32 24.57
CA VAL A 52 -14.87 -0.18 24.99
C VAL A 52 -14.25 1.08 24.36
N TYR A 53 -13.56 1.88 25.17
CA TYR A 53 -12.90 3.10 24.71
C TYR A 53 -11.68 2.81 23.82
N PRO A 54 -11.39 3.66 22.82
CA PRO A 54 -10.24 3.50 21.93
C PRO A 54 -8.89 3.30 22.64
N SER A 55 -8.68 3.97 23.78
CA SER A 55 -7.44 3.82 24.58
C SER A 55 -7.22 2.40 25.11
N HIS A 56 -8.29 1.66 25.41
CA HIS A 56 -8.23 0.28 25.87
C HIS A 56 -8.07 -0.69 24.70
N LEU A 57 -8.62 -0.32 23.52
CA LEU A 57 -8.40 -1.05 22.27
C LEU A 57 -6.95 -0.99 21.79
N LYS A 58 -6.15 -0.01 22.20
CA LYS A 58 -4.69 -0.04 21.97
C LYS A 58 -3.96 -1.11 22.81
N GLN A 59 -4.62 -1.66 23.83
CA GLN A 59 -4.10 -2.68 24.74
C GLN A 59 -5.03 -3.90 24.75
N MET A 60 -5.43 -4.38 23.56
CA MET A 60 -6.40 -5.48 23.42
C MET A 60 -6.02 -6.72 24.21
N ASP A 61 -4.72 -7.02 24.31
CA ASP A 61 -4.23 -8.17 25.08
C ASP A 61 -4.63 -8.15 26.56
N ARG A 62 -4.85 -6.96 27.11
CA ARG A 62 -5.25 -6.75 28.50
C ARG A 62 -6.76 -6.64 28.68
N TRP A 63 -7.46 -6.01 27.72
CA TRP A 63 -8.83 -5.56 27.93
C TRP A 63 -9.88 -6.30 27.10
N ILE A 64 -9.47 -7.00 26.04
CA ILE A 64 -10.37 -7.69 25.12
C ILE A 64 -10.06 -9.18 25.14
N ASP A 65 -11.10 -9.96 25.46
CA ASP A 65 -11.05 -11.42 25.36
C ASP A 65 -10.63 -11.84 23.95
N VAL A 66 -9.77 -12.86 23.87
CA VAL A 66 -9.20 -13.33 22.60
C VAL A 66 -10.27 -13.71 21.57
N GLU A 67 -11.42 -14.25 22.02
CA GLU A 67 -12.52 -14.65 21.14
C GLU A 67 -13.27 -13.44 20.55
N LEU A 68 -13.20 -12.27 21.20
CA LEU A 68 -13.87 -11.05 20.74
C LEU A 68 -12.99 -10.20 19.82
N ARG A 69 -11.66 -10.38 19.84
CA ARG A 69 -10.72 -9.56 19.05
C ARG A 69 -11.03 -9.51 17.56
N PRO A 70 -11.39 -10.63 16.88
CA PRO A 70 -11.67 -10.58 15.44
C PRO A 70 -12.85 -9.66 15.12
N MET A 71 -13.92 -9.74 15.92
CA MET A 71 -15.11 -8.88 15.75
C MET A 71 -14.78 -7.42 16.05
N VAL A 72 -14.02 -7.14 17.11
CA VAL A 72 -13.60 -5.80 17.47
C VAL A 72 -12.71 -5.18 16.39
N LEU A 73 -11.71 -5.89 15.89
CA LEU A 73 -10.82 -5.42 14.81
C LEU A 73 -11.56 -5.19 13.49
N GLY A 74 -12.59 -5.98 13.21
CA GLY A 74 -13.46 -5.77 12.04
C GLY A 74 -14.35 -4.53 12.15
N ALA A 75 -14.66 -4.08 13.36
CA ALA A 75 -15.62 -3.02 13.63
C ALA A 75 -14.98 -1.63 13.90
N ILE A 76 -13.66 -1.50 13.84
CA ILE A 76 -12.96 -0.26 14.18
C ILE A 76 -12.05 0.28 13.08
N ASP A 77 -11.83 1.60 13.10
CA ASP A 77 -10.77 2.27 12.37
C ASP A 77 -9.44 2.24 13.14
N GLY A 78 -8.38 2.84 12.58
CA GLY A 78 -7.03 2.77 13.14
C GLY A 78 -6.82 3.58 14.42
N GLU A 79 -7.80 4.41 14.80
CA GLU A 79 -7.80 5.08 16.08
C GLU A 79 -8.54 4.28 17.16
N GLY A 80 -9.41 3.34 16.75
CA GLY A 80 -10.26 2.55 17.64
C GLY A 80 -11.72 3.03 17.71
N TYR A 81 -12.14 3.94 16.82
CA TYR A 81 -13.54 4.34 16.69
C TYR A 81 -14.28 3.43 15.72
N VAL A 82 -15.62 3.47 15.74
CA VAL A 82 -16.43 2.56 14.92
C VAL A 82 -16.21 2.82 13.42
N ARG A 83 -16.02 1.73 12.69
CA ARG A 83 -16.06 1.67 11.23
C ARG A 83 -17.51 1.72 10.78
N GLY A 84 -17.98 2.92 10.42
CA GLY A 84 -19.38 3.15 10.00
C GLY A 84 -19.68 2.82 8.53
N GLU A 85 -18.78 2.15 7.82
CA GLU A 85 -18.88 1.88 6.39
C GLU A 85 -18.58 0.40 6.06
N ASP A 86 -19.23 -0.09 5.02
CA ASP A 86 -18.99 -1.45 4.49
C ASP A 86 -17.79 -1.50 3.54
N TRP A 87 -17.34 -0.34 3.02
CA TRP A 87 -16.25 -0.25 2.06
C TRP A 87 -14.97 -0.87 2.60
N ALA A 88 -14.31 -1.71 1.82
CA ALA A 88 -12.97 -2.19 2.08
C ALA A 88 -12.16 -2.18 0.79
N ALA A 89 -10.86 -1.94 0.90
CA ALA A 89 -10.00 -1.96 -0.26
C ALA A 89 -10.06 -3.32 -0.98
N GLY A 90 -10.15 -3.28 -2.31
CA GLY A 90 -10.32 -4.47 -3.16
C GLY A 90 -11.76 -4.97 -3.28
N GLU A 91 -12.72 -4.45 -2.51
CA GLU A 91 -14.13 -4.83 -2.60
C GLU A 91 -14.94 -3.82 -3.42
N THR A 92 -16.04 -4.29 -4.00
CA THR A 92 -17.16 -3.46 -4.46
C THR A 92 -18.30 -3.61 -3.43
N PRO A 93 -18.79 -2.53 -2.82
CA PRO A 93 -19.27 -1.34 -3.52
C PRO A 93 -18.28 -0.16 -3.57
N ASN A 94 -18.67 0.87 -4.35
CA ASN A 94 -17.95 2.14 -4.41
C ASN A 94 -17.74 2.76 -3.02
N PRO A 95 -16.71 3.61 -2.84
CA PRO A 95 -16.50 4.34 -1.60
C PRO A 95 -17.74 5.13 -1.16
N PRO A 96 -17.91 5.40 0.16
CA PRO A 96 -19.08 6.10 0.64
C PRO A 96 -19.18 7.51 0.06
N ALA A 97 -20.37 7.86 -0.48
CA ALA A 97 -20.63 9.15 -1.12
C ALA A 97 -20.31 10.35 -0.20
N GLY A 98 -20.56 10.20 1.11
CA GLY A 98 -20.26 11.24 2.09
C GLY A 98 -18.78 11.58 2.16
N ASP A 99 -17.90 10.58 2.12
CA ASP A 99 -16.45 10.78 2.17
C ASP A 99 -15.86 11.16 0.80
N LEU A 100 -16.42 10.66 -0.31
CA LEU A 100 -16.10 11.16 -1.65
C LEU A 100 -16.37 12.67 -1.78
N ALA A 101 -17.45 13.17 -1.17
CA ALA A 101 -17.75 14.59 -1.18
C ALA A 101 -16.77 15.42 -0.32
N ARG A 102 -16.09 14.83 0.67
CA ARG A 102 -15.17 15.59 1.56
C ARG A 102 -13.95 16.14 0.84
N VAL A 103 -13.45 15.44 -0.18
CA VAL A 103 -12.28 15.93 -0.94
C VAL A 103 -12.62 17.07 -1.90
N THR A 104 -13.90 17.38 -2.11
CA THR A 104 -14.35 18.38 -3.09
C THR A 104 -15.27 19.46 -2.50
N HIS A 105 -15.83 19.27 -1.30
CA HIS A 105 -16.74 20.24 -0.70
C HIS A 105 -16.03 21.49 -0.19
N ILE A 106 -16.81 22.55 0.07
CA ILE A 106 -16.38 23.72 0.82
C ILE A 106 -16.60 23.44 2.32
N PRO A 107 -15.54 23.47 3.16
CA PRO A 107 -15.68 23.16 4.58
C PRO A 107 -16.56 24.21 5.27
N LYS A 108 -17.41 23.77 6.19
CA LYS A 108 -18.30 24.65 6.97
C LYS A 108 -17.60 25.15 8.23
N LEU A 109 -16.78 24.31 8.85
CA LEU A 109 -15.99 24.63 10.02
C LEU A 109 -14.58 25.04 9.62
N GLN A 110 -14.03 26.05 10.29
CA GLN A 110 -12.65 26.46 10.15
C GLN A 110 -11.71 25.41 10.75
N ALA A 111 -10.50 25.30 10.19
CA ALA A 111 -9.45 24.49 10.78
C ALA A 111 -9.11 25.02 12.18
N THR A 112 -8.86 24.12 13.14
CA THR A 112 -8.34 24.51 14.45
C THR A 112 -6.97 25.18 14.29
N ALA A 113 -6.60 26.10 15.20
CA ALA A 113 -5.31 26.78 15.14
C ALA A 113 -4.12 25.81 15.07
N THR A 114 -4.21 24.69 15.80
CA THR A 114 -3.23 23.60 15.76
C THR A 114 -3.15 22.95 14.38
N LEU A 115 -4.30 22.60 13.78
CA LEU A 115 -4.32 22.01 12.44
C LEU A 115 -3.76 22.99 11.40
N ALA A 116 -4.21 24.24 11.43
CA ALA A 116 -3.75 25.28 10.51
C ALA A 116 -2.23 25.45 10.56
N ALA A 117 -1.63 25.52 11.76
CA ALA A 117 -0.18 25.62 11.91
C ALA A 117 0.59 24.42 11.32
N ILE A 118 0.06 23.19 11.48
CA ILE A 118 0.65 21.98 10.89
C ILE A 118 0.57 22.05 9.35
N LEU A 119 -0.58 22.47 8.81
CA LEU A 119 -0.79 22.59 7.37
C LEU A 119 0.11 23.66 6.76
N ASP A 120 0.21 24.85 7.37
CA ASP A 120 1.09 25.93 6.90
C ASP A 120 2.55 25.48 6.86
N LYS A 121 2.99 24.74 7.88
CA LYS A 121 4.33 24.15 7.95
C LYS A 121 4.56 23.16 6.81
N ALA A 122 3.63 22.24 6.58
CA ALA A 122 3.73 21.23 5.53
C ALA A 122 3.67 21.81 4.11
N VAL A 123 2.78 22.78 3.87
CA VAL A 123 2.66 23.49 2.59
C VAL A 123 3.95 24.25 2.28
N ALA A 124 4.59 24.85 3.29
CA ALA A 124 5.91 25.48 3.17
C ALA A 124 7.08 24.49 2.98
N GLY A 125 6.82 23.18 2.90
CA GLY A 125 7.83 22.14 2.68
C GLY A 125 8.70 21.84 3.91
N LYS A 126 8.32 22.34 5.09
CA LYS A 126 9.06 22.10 6.33
C LYS A 126 8.71 20.72 6.89
N ALA A 127 9.71 20.00 7.41
CA ALA A 127 9.52 18.66 7.96
C ALA A 127 8.56 18.66 9.15
N LEU A 128 7.56 17.79 9.09
CA LEU A 128 6.63 17.53 10.20
C LEU A 128 7.26 16.61 11.25
N SER A 129 6.84 16.73 12.51
CA SER A 129 7.18 15.77 13.57
C SER A 129 6.25 14.54 13.51
N GLU A 130 6.64 13.46 14.19
CA GLU A 130 5.80 12.27 14.35
C GLU A 130 4.42 12.61 14.93
N SER A 131 4.37 13.45 15.98
CA SER A 131 3.13 13.85 16.62
C SER A 131 2.23 14.72 15.74
N GLU A 132 2.80 15.59 14.91
CA GLU A 132 2.06 16.38 13.92
C GLU A 132 1.42 15.47 12.86
N ILE A 133 2.17 14.48 12.34
CA ILE A 133 1.66 13.51 11.36
C ILE A 133 0.53 12.67 11.99
N VAL A 134 0.71 12.17 13.21
CA VAL A 134 -0.34 11.43 13.94
C VAL A 134 -1.58 12.28 14.14
N ARG A 135 -1.43 13.59 14.44
CA ARG A 135 -2.57 14.51 14.57
C ARG A 135 -3.37 14.65 13.27
N LEU A 136 -2.71 14.61 12.11
CA LEU A 136 -3.40 14.64 10.81
C LEU A 136 -4.22 13.36 10.58
N PHE A 137 -3.72 12.18 10.95
CA PHE A 137 -4.48 10.92 10.82
C PHE A 137 -5.74 10.87 11.69
N LYS A 138 -5.74 11.60 12.81
CA LYS A 138 -6.89 11.74 13.70
C LYS A 138 -7.97 12.70 13.19
N ALA A 139 -7.72 13.39 12.06
CA ALA A 139 -8.69 14.29 11.47
C ALA A 139 -10.01 13.58 11.13
N ARG A 140 -11.11 14.31 11.33
CA ARG A 140 -12.48 13.89 11.09
C ARG A 140 -13.30 15.11 10.63
N GLY A 141 -14.46 14.88 10.03
CA GLY A 141 -15.32 15.97 9.59
C GLY A 141 -14.62 16.87 8.55
N ASP A 142 -14.73 18.18 8.72
CA ASP A 142 -14.17 19.18 7.80
C ASP A 142 -12.63 19.28 7.90
N GLU A 143 -12.01 18.77 8.97
CA GLU A 143 -10.54 18.70 9.04
C GLU A 143 -9.95 17.83 7.92
N ILE A 144 -10.67 16.79 7.48
CA ILE A 144 -10.26 15.96 6.33
C ILE A 144 -10.20 16.82 5.07
N THR A 145 -11.20 17.68 4.87
CA THR A 145 -11.28 18.58 3.72
C THR A 145 -10.12 19.56 3.70
N HIS A 146 -9.81 20.19 4.84
CA HIS A 146 -8.67 21.11 4.98
C HIS A 146 -7.35 20.42 4.62
N ILE A 147 -7.15 19.18 5.09
CA ILE A 147 -5.96 18.38 4.79
C ILE A 147 -5.89 18.04 3.30
N ALA A 148 -7.00 17.58 2.69
CA ALA A 148 -7.05 17.24 1.27
C ALA A 148 -6.76 18.45 0.39
N GLN A 149 -7.36 19.62 0.68
CA GLN A 149 -7.13 20.86 -0.05
C GLN A 149 -5.70 21.38 0.09
N ALA A 150 -5.10 21.28 1.27
CA ALA A 150 -3.68 21.62 1.47
C ALA A 150 -2.77 20.70 0.64
N ALA A 151 -3.03 19.39 0.66
CA ALA A 151 -2.29 18.43 -0.15
C ALA A 151 -2.46 18.69 -1.67
N ASP A 152 -3.68 19.00 -2.12
CA ASP A 152 -3.94 19.30 -3.53
C ASP A 152 -3.27 20.62 -3.97
N THR A 153 -3.21 21.61 -3.07
CA THR A 153 -2.45 22.86 -3.28
C THR A 153 -0.98 22.56 -3.51
N VAL A 154 -0.35 21.74 -2.66
CA VAL A 154 1.05 21.34 -2.82
C VAL A 154 1.25 20.55 -4.12
N ARG A 155 0.35 19.60 -4.43
CA ARG A 155 0.40 18.84 -5.70
C ARG A 155 0.35 19.79 -6.89
N LYS A 156 -0.59 20.73 -6.92
CA LYS A 156 -0.70 21.72 -8.00
C LYS A 156 0.56 22.58 -8.14
N GLN A 157 1.18 22.98 -7.03
CA GLN A 157 2.44 23.74 -7.05
C GLN A 157 3.62 22.92 -7.60
N LEU A 158 3.69 21.62 -7.29
CA LEU A 158 4.80 20.77 -7.71
C LEU A 158 4.68 20.24 -9.14
N VAL A 159 3.47 19.86 -9.58
CA VAL A 159 3.26 19.13 -10.83
C VAL A 159 2.12 19.66 -11.71
N GLY A 160 1.42 20.72 -11.29
CA GLY A 160 0.27 21.24 -12.03
C GLY A 160 -0.85 20.21 -12.15
N ASP A 161 -1.63 20.27 -13.23
CA ASP A 161 -2.80 19.41 -13.49
C ASP A 161 -2.50 18.12 -14.24
N GLU A 162 -1.21 17.80 -14.43
CA GLU A 162 -0.77 16.55 -15.02
C GLU A 162 -1.00 15.37 -14.05
N VAL A 163 -1.54 14.28 -14.58
CA VAL A 163 -1.63 12.99 -13.89
C VAL A 163 -1.00 11.92 -14.77
N THR A 164 -0.04 11.19 -14.21
CA THR A 164 0.75 10.21 -14.94
C THR A 164 0.29 8.78 -14.73
N TYR A 165 0.49 7.95 -15.76
CA TYR A 165 0.35 6.50 -15.71
C TYR A 165 1.39 5.84 -16.63
N CYS A 166 1.75 4.59 -16.39
CA CYS A 166 2.60 3.81 -17.30
C CYS A 166 1.82 2.65 -17.95
N VAL A 167 2.28 2.20 -19.12
CA VAL A 167 1.77 0.98 -19.74
C VAL A 167 2.75 -0.13 -19.45
N ASN A 168 2.34 -1.07 -18.60
CA ASN A 168 3.22 -2.09 -18.07
C ASN A 168 2.54 -3.46 -17.96
N ARG A 169 3.37 -4.50 -17.84
CA ARG A 169 2.93 -5.86 -17.55
C ARG A 169 3.58 -6.39 -16.30
N ASN A 170 2.78 -7.00 -15.43
CA ASN A 170 3.27 -7.71 -14.27
C ASN A 170 3.63 -9.15 -14.65
N ILE A 171 4.87 -9.53 -14.39
CA ILE A 171 5.37 -10.90 -14.60
C ILE A 171 5.82 -11.44 -13.25
N ASN A 172 4.89 -12.09 -12.57
CA ASN A 172 5.19 -12.77 -11.32
C ASN A 172 5.78 -14.14 -11.63
N TYR A 173 7.10 -14.23 -11.67
CA TYR A 173 7.81 -15.37 -12.22
C TYR A 173 7.77 -16.63 -11.35
N THR A 174 7.55 -16.50 -10.04
CA THR A 174 7.22 -17.63 -9.16
C THR A 174 6.36 -17.19 -7.99
N ASN A 175 5.50 -18.08 -7.51
CA ASN A 175 4.78 -17.90 -6.24
C ASN A 175 5.35 -18.77 -5.10
N VAL A 176 6.41 -19.53 -5.33
CA VAL A 176 7.07 -20.37 -4.32
C VAL A 176 7.92 -19.49 -3.41
N CYS A 177 7.73 -19.60 -2.10
CA CYS A 177 8.47 -18.77 -1.14
C CYS A 177 8.73 -19.55 0.15
N TYR A 178 9.94 -19.45 0.70
CA TYR A 178 10.24 -20.00 2.03
C TYR A 178 10.00 -19.04 3.21
N PHE A 179 9.68 -17.77 2.95
CA PHE A 179 9.29 -16.81 3.99
C PHE A 179 7.81 -16.96 4.37
N LYS A 180 7.49 -16.68 5.63
CA LYS A 180 6.13 -16.83 6.20
C LYS A 180 5.51 -15.48 6.60
N CYS A 181 5.22 -14.64 5.61
CA CYS A 181 4.52 -13.38 5.86
C CYS A 181 3.05 -13.62 6.25
N GLN A 182 2.58 -13.00 7.33
CA GLN A 182 1.23 -13.22 7.83
C GLN A 182 0.15 -12.51 6.98
N PHE A 183 0.52 -11.60 6.08
CA PHE A 183 -0.42 -10.90 5.19
C PHE A 183 -0.46 -11.45 3.76
N CYS A 184 0.53 -12.24 3.35
CA CYS A 184 0.70 -12.59 1.94
C CYS A 184 -0.20 -13.76 1.55
N ALA A 185 -1.17 -13.49 0.67
CA ALA A 185 -2.00 -14.52 0.03
C ALA A 185 -1.34 -15.15 -1.20
N PHE A 186 -0.36 -14.46 -1.81
CA PHE A 186 0.28 -14.85 -3.06
C PHE A 186 1.29 -15.99 -2.86
N SER A 187 2.24 -15.84 -1.94
CA SER A 187 3.33 -16.78 -1.72
C SER A 187 2.86 -18.12 -1.13
N LYS A 188 3.45 -19.22 -1.62
CA LYS A 188 3.14 -20.61 -1.22
C LYS A 188 4.34 -21.23 -0.49
N GLY A 189 4.11 -21.69 0.73
CA GLY A 189 5.04 -22.54 1.48
C GLY A 189 4.60 -24.00 1.43
N LYS A 190 5.50 -24.94 1.74
CA LYS A 190 5.33 -26.41 1.66
C LYS A 190 4.12 -27.01 2.42
N MET A 191 3.34 -26.23 3.17
CA MET A 191 2.28 -26.72 4.08
C MET A 191 0.92 -25.99 3.94
N SER A 192 0.73 -25.17 2.91
CA SER A 192 -0.51 -24.36 2.75
C SER A 192 -1.20 -24.58 1.40
N GLU A 193 -1.43 -25.84 1.03
CA GLU A 193 -2.04 -26.21 -0.27
C GLU A 193 -3.56 -25.99 -0.32
N ASN A 194 -4.26 -25.98 0.83
CA ASN A 194 -5.72 -26.11 0.86
C ASN A 194 -6.52 -24.82 0.67
N LEU A 195 -5.89 -23.64 0.55
CA LEU A 195 -6.59 -22.35 0.42
C LEU A 195 -6.07 -21.48 -0.73
N ARG A 196 -5.04 -21.93 -1.44
CA ARG A 196 -4.07 -21.02 -2.08
C ARG A 196 -3.52 -21.69 -3.34
N GLY A 197 -3.88 -21.17 -4.52
CA GLY A 197 -3.63 -21.76 -5.85
C GLY A 197 -2.24 -22.40 -6.10
N ARG A 198 -2.13 -23.27 -7.10
CA ARG A 198 -0.99 -24.19 -7.28
C ARG A 198 0.38 -23.47 -7.35
N PRO A 199 1.45 -24.08 -6.78
CA PRO A 199 2.79 -23.55 -6.91
C PRO A 199 3.27 -23.59 -8.37
N TYR A 200 3.92 -22.52 -8.82
CA TYR A 200 4.44 -22.42 -10.18
C TYR A 200 5.79 -21.70 -10.20
N ASP A 201 6.55 -21.97 -11.25
CA ASP A 201 7.82 -21.34 -11.57
C ASP A 201 7.91 -21.16 -13.09
N LEU A 202 7.80 -19.93 -13.57
CA LEU A 202 7.70 -19.63 -15.00
C LEU A 202 9.01 -19.96 -15.71
N SER A 203 8.92 -20.72 -16.79
CA SER A 203 10.07 -20.94 -17.68
C SER A 203 10.51 -19.64 -18.36
N HIS A 204 11.79 -19.52 -18.69
CA HIS A 204 12.35 -18.38 -19.42
C HIS A 204 11.60 -18.10 -20.73
N GLU A 205 11.18 -19.14 -21.46
CA GLU A 205 10.37 -19.01 -22.69
C GLU A 205 9.05 -18.24 -22.45
N GLU A 206 8.40 -18.48 -21.32
CA GLU A 206 7.15 -17.80 -20.97
C GLU A 206 7.42 -16.35 -20.54
N ILE A 207 8.51 -16.09 -19.82
CA ILE A 207 8.95 -14.71 -19.51
C ILE A 207 9.21 -13.94 -20.81
N MET A 208 9.94 -14.54 -21.77
CA MET A 208 10.22 -13.94 -23.08
C MET A 208 8.93 -13.68 -23.87
N ARG A 209 8.03 -14.67 -23.94
CA ARG A 209 6.74 -14.54 -24.63
C ARG A 209 5.92 -13.39 -24.06
N ARG A 210 5.78 -13.34 -22.73
CA ARG A 210 5.01 -12.29 -22.05
C ARG A 210 5.60 -10.91 -22.25
N THR A 211 6.94 -10.82 -22.25
CA THR A 211 7.67 -9.58 -22.51
C THR A 211 7.41 -9.07 -23.93
N ARG A 212 7.54 -9.95 -24.93
CA ARG A 212 7.29 -9.60 -26.33
C ARG A 212 5.85 -9.14 -26.55
N GLU A 213 4.90 -9.91 -26.03
CA GLU A 213 3.48 -9.56 -26.10
C GLU A 213 3.18 -8.22 -25.43
N ALA A 214 3.80 -7.91 -24.29
CA ALA A 214 3.64 -6.61 -23.63
C ALA A 214 4.16 -5.47 -24.52
N TYR A 215 5.37 -5.63 -25.05
CA TYR A 215 6.01 -4.62 -25.91
C TYR A 215 5.22 -4.39 -27.21
N ASP A 216 4.69 -5.45 -27.81
CA ASP A 216 3.86 -5.36 -29.02
C ASP A 216 2.53 -4.63 -28.74
N ARG A 217 2.03 -4.70 -27.49
CA ARG A 217 0.87 -3.95 -26.97
C ARG A 217 1.24 -2.58 -26.42
N GLY A 218 2.43 -2.04 -26.72
CA GLY A 218 2.81 -0.68 -26.33
C GLY A 218 3.34 -0.53 -24.90
N ALA A 219 3.62 -1.62 -24.19
CA ALA A 219 4.23 -1.54 -22.87
C ALA A 219 5.67 -1.05 -22.95
N SER A 220 6.00 -0.08 -22.09
CA SER A 220 7.37 0.41 -21.91
C SER A 220 8.09 -0.27 -20.75
N GLU A 221 7.37 -1.05 -19.93
CA GLU A 221 7.86 -1.67 -18.71
C GLU A 221 7.32 -3.09 -18.52
N VAL A 222 8.20 -3.99 -18.06
CA VAL A 222 7.80 -5.18 -17.32
C VAL A 222 8.16 -5.02 -15.85
N CYS A 223 7.19 -5.24 -14.98
CA CYS A 223 7.36 -5.24 -13.53
C CYS A 223 7.44 -6.69 -13.05
N LEU A 224 8.54 -7.07 -12.40
CA LEU A 224 8.78 -8.46 -11.96
C LEU A 224 8.94 -8.56 -10.45
N GLN A 225 8.17 -9.48 -9.87
CA GLN A 225 8.22 -9.84 -8.46
C GLN A 225 7.98 -11.33 -8.29
N GLY A 226 8.71 -11.97 -7.38
CA GLY A 226 8.56 -13.38 -7.10
C GLY A 226 8.45 -13.69 -5.61
N GLY A 227 8.02 -14.91 -5.30
CA GLY A 227 8.40 -15.51 -4.03
C GLY A 227 9.92 -15.75 -3.99
N ILE A 228 10.50 -15.80 -2.79
CA ILE A 228 11.92 -16.15 -2.65
C ILE A 228 12.03 -17.67 -2.71
N HIS A 229 12.27 -18.18 -3.92
CA HIS A 229 12.35 -19.60 -4.19
C HIS A 229 13.59 -20.21 -3.51
N PRO A 230 13.49 -21.38 -2.86
CA PRO A 230 14.62 -22.01 -2.14
C PRO A 230 15.87 -22.27 -3.00
N GLU A 231 15.69 -22.57 -4.28
CA GLU A 231 16.77 -22.87 -5.25
C GLU A 231 17.28 -21.63 -5.99
N TYR A 232 16.66 -20.46 -5.81
CA TYR A 232 17.11 -19.25 -6.50
C TYR A 232 18.34 -18.67 -5.85
N THR A 233 19.28 -18.21 -6.67
CA THR A 233 20.46 -17.46 -6.24
C THR A 233 20.50 -16.11 -6.95
N GLY A 234 21.48 -15.26 -6.61
CA GLY A 234 21.75 -14.03 -7.35
C GLY A 234 21.84 -14.24 -8.87
N GLN A 235 22.37 -15.40 -9.31
CA GLN A 235 22.49 -15.72 -10.74
C GLN A 235 21.13 -15.85 -11.42
N THR A 236 20.12 -16.39 -10.74
CA THR A 236 18.77 -16.55 -11.31
C THR A 236 18.16 -15.20 -11.69
N TYR A 237 18.33 -14.19 -10.85
CA TYR A 237 17.81 -12.86 -11.13
C TYR A 237 18.55 -12.16 -12.29
N LEU A 238 19.87 -12.37 -12.40
CA LEU A 238 20.66 -11.92 -13.56
C LEU A 238 20.18 -12.60 -14.86
N ASP A 239 19.92 -13.90 -14.82
CA ASP A 239 19.45 -14.67 -15.97
C ASP A 239 18.04 -14.24 -16.42
N ILE A 240 17.17 -13.86 -15.49
CA ILE A 240 15.85 -13.27 -15.80
C ILE A 240 16.02 -11.94 -16.55
N CYS A 241 16.94 -11.07 -16.10
CA CYS A 241 17.22 -9.82 -16.82
C CYS A 241 17.72 -10.08 -18.24
N HIS A 242 18.70 -10.98 -18.41
CA HIS A 242 19.22 -11.36 -19.72
C HIS A 242 18.13 -11.95 -20.63
N THR A 243 17.27 -12.81 -20.07
CA THR A 243 16.13 -13.42 -20.78
C THR A 243 15.21 -12.35 -21.39
N ILE A 244 14.88 -11.30 -20.63
CA ILE A 244 14.05 -10.18 -21.11
C ILE A 244 14.79 -9.38 -22.18
N LYS A 245 16.05 -9.01 -21.92
CA LYS A 245 16.86 -8.18 -22.83
C LYS A 245 17.19 -8.89 -24.15
N GLN A 246 17.28 -10.21 -24.16
CA GLN A 246 17.50 -11.00 -25.38
C GLN A 246 16.35 -10.87 -26.38
N VAL A 247 15.10 -10.76 -25.89
CA VAL A 247 13.91 -10.68 -26.75
C VAL A 247 13.47 -9.25 -27.02
N VAL A 248 13.59 -8.35 -26.04
CA VAL A 248 13.23 -6.94 -26.16
C VAL A 248 14.30 -6.08 -25.47
N PRO A 249 15.41 -5.72 -26.15
CA PRO A 249 16.50 -4.94 -25.57
C PRO A 249 16.04 -3.61 -24.95
N ASP A 250 15.06 -2.97 -25.58
CA ASP A 250 14.52 -1.66 -25.18
C ASP A 250 13.53 -1.73 -23.99
N MET A 251 13.12 -2.94 -23.57
CA MET A 251 12.16 -3.07 -22.47
C MET A 251 12.75 -2.57 -21.16
N HIS A 252 12.06 -1.68 -20.46
CA HIS A 252 12.46 -1.29 -19.11
C HIS A 252 12.13 -2.41 -18.12
N ILE A 253 13.11 -2.80 -17.31
CA ILE A 253 12.94 -3.83 -16.28
C ILE A 253 12.81 -3.12 -14.93
N HIS A 254 11.60 -3.15 -14.37
CA HIS A 254 11.33 -2.74 -13.00
C HIS A 254 11.22 -3.97 -12.11
N ALA A 255 12.31 -4.37 -11.46
CA ALA A 255 12.35 -5.68 -10.81
C ALA A 255 13.18 -5.72 -9.53
N PHE A 256 12.84 -6.75 -8.76
CA PHE A 256 13.43 -7.20 -7.50
C PHE A 256 13.24 -6.22 -6.35
N SER A 257 12.40 -6.65 -5.40
CA SER A 257 12.28 -6.04 -4.09
C SER A 257 13.64 -6.03 -3.38
N PRO A 258 13.82 -5.14 -2.39
CA PRO A 258 14.98 -5.16 -1.52
C PRO A 258 15.28 -6.52 -0.86
N LEU A 259 14.26 -7.35 -0.63
CA LEU A 259 14.45 -8.72 -0.12
C LEU A 259 15.08 -9.65 -1.15
N GLU A 260 14.65 -9.59 -2.41
CA GLU A 260 15.24 -10.35 -3.52
C GLU A 260 16.69 -9.91 -3.75
N VAL A 261 16.97 -8.59 -3.72
CA VAL A 261 18.32 -8.05 -3.87
C VAL A 261 19.23 -8.51 -2.73
N TRP A 262 18.75 -8.43 -1.48
CA TRP A 262 19.50 -8.88 -0.30
C TRP A 262 19.84 -10.37 -0.40
N GLN A 263 18.86 -11.21 -0.75
CA GLN A 263 19.08 -12.65 -0.88
C GLN A 263 19.99 -12.99 -2.06
N GLY A 264 19.86 -12.28 -3.19
CA GLY A 264 20.71 -12.45 -4.36
C GLY A 264 22.17 -12.16 -4.06
N ALA A 265 22.47 -11.01 -3.45
CA ALA A 265 23.83 -10.64 -3.04
C ALA A 265 24.41 -11.68 -2.06
N LYS A 266 23.62 -12.08 -1.05
CA LYS A 266 24.07 -13.02 -0.01
C LYS A 266 24.38 -14.40 -0.57
N THR A 267 23.56 -14.91 -1.50
CA THR A 267 23.77 -16.25 -2.09
C THR A 267 24.97 -16.31 -3.04
N LEU A 268 25.38 -15.18 -3.61
CA LEU A 268 26.61 -15.08 -4.40
C LEU A 268 27.84 -14.68 -3.58
N GLY A 269 27.69 -14.41 -2.28
CA GLY A 269 28.78 -13.93 -1.44
C GLY A 269 29.27 -12.52 -1.81
N GLN A 270 28.43 -11.72 -2.44
CA GLN A 270 28.73 -10.36 -2.91
C GLN A 270 28.20 -9.30 -1.93
N THR A 271 28.82 -8.12 -1.94
CA THR A 271 28.26 -6.93 -1.30
C THR A 271 27.06 -6.40 -2.10
N LEU A 272 26.19 -5.61 -1.46
CA LEU A 272 25.05 -4.98 -2.13
C LEU A 272 25.47 -4.14 -3.36
N PRO A 273 26.47 -3.24 -3.29
CA PRO A 273 26.88 -2.45 -4.44
C PRO A 273 27.41 -3.28 -5.62
N GLU A 274 28.18 -4.33 -5.35
CA GLU A 274 28.70 -5.23 -6.39
C GLU A 274 27.55 -5.94 -7.12
N TYR A 275 26.62 -6.53 -6.35
CA TYR A 275 25.50 -7.26 -6.93
C TYR A 275 24.52 -6.33 -7.68
N LEU A 276 24.25 -5.14 -7.13
CA LEU A 276 23.44 -4.12 -7.81
C LEU A 276 24.09 -3.65 -9.11
N THR A 277 25.42 -3.50 -9.15
CA THR A 277 26.15 -3.16 -10.38
C THR A 277 25.99 -4.27 -11.42
N ALA A 278 26.15 -5.53 -11.02
CA ALA A 278 25.92 -6.67 -11.92
C ALA A 278 24.48 -6.73 -12.45
N LEU A 279 23.48 -6.45 -11.62
CA LEU A 279 22.08 -6.36 -12.06
C LEU A 279 21.87 -5.25 -13.09
N LYS A 280 22.52 -4.08 -12.89
CA LYS A 280 22.46 -2.95 -13.82
C LYS A 280 23.07 -3.32 -15.17
N GLU A 281 24.22 -3.99 -15.16
CA GLU A 281 24.90 -4.50 -16.37
C GLU A 281 24.07 -5.56 -17.09
N ALA A 282 23.36 -6.42 -16.35
CA ALA A 282 22.43 -7.40 -16.92
C ALA A 282 21.17 -6.76 -17.54
N GLY A 283 20.97 -5.45 -17.36
CA GLY A 283 19.90 -4.67 -17.97
C GLY A 283 18.73 -4.31 -17.05
N LEU A 284 18.88 -4.49 -15.72
CA LEU A 284 17.91 -3.97 -14.75
C LEU A 284 17.84 -2.44 -14.87
N GLY A 285 16.61 -1.89 -14.92
CA GLY A 285 16.40 -0.46 -15.07
C GLY A 285 16.19 0.26 -13.73
N THR A 286 15.31 -0.27 -12.89
CA THR A 286 14.90 0.33 -11.60
C THR A 286 14.41 -0.74 -10.63
N LEU A 287 14.38 -0.42 -9.34
CA LEU A 287 13.91 -1.36 -8.30
C LEU A 287 12.57 -0.92 -7.68
N PRO A 288 11.61 -1.84 -7.49
CA PRO A 288 10.39 -1.57 -6.73
C PRO A 288 10.66 -1.44 -5.22
N GLY A 289 9.98 -0.50 -4.58
CA GLY A 289 9.98 -0.25 -3.14
C GLY A 289 9.28 -1.25 -2.26
N THR A 290 9.02 -2.46 -2.76
CA THR A 290 8.26 -3.49 -2.04
C THR A 290 9.07 -4.10 -0.88
N ALA A 291 8.49 -5.05 -0.15
CA ALA A 291 9.03 -5.60 1.11
C ALA A 291 9.19 -4.58 2.27
N ALA A 292 8.83 -3.31 2.02
CA ALA A 292 8.76 -2.25 3.03
C ALA A 292 7.63 -2.50 4.02
N GLU A 293 6.44 -2.86 3.54
CA GLU A 293 5.20 -2.99 4.33
C GLU A 293 5.01 -1.79 5.27
N ILE A 294 5.35 -1.96 6.55
CA ILE A 294 5.65 -0.88 7.48
C ILE A 294 7.13 -1.01 7.86
N LEU A 295 7.88 0.07 7.65
CA LEU A 295 9.29 0.20 8.03
C LEU A 295 9.36 0.52 9.52
N ASP A 296 8.81 -0.35 10.37
CA ASP A 296 8.84 -0.25 11.83
C ASP A 296 8.91 -1.65 12.44
N ASP A 297 9.99 -1.95 13.17
CA ASP A 297 10.31 -3.32 13.54
C ASP A 297 9.33 -3.92 14.56
N GLU A 298 8.58 -3.11 15.31
CA GLU A 298 7.48 -3.57 16.18
C GLU A 298 6.38 -4.25 15.34
N VAL A 299 5.99 -3.63 14.23
CA VAL A 299 5.00 -4.19 13.29
C VAL A 299 5.59 -5.40 12.56
N ARG A 300 6.84 -5.30 12.11
CA ARG A 300 7.50 -6.36 11.33
C ARG A 300 7.67 -7.65 12.12
N ALA A 301 7.95 -7.55 13.43
CA ALA A 301 8.07 -8.70 14.32
C ALA A 301 6.82 -9.59 14.31
N THR A 302 5.64 -9.00 14.10
CA THR A 302 4.38 -9.75 13.97
C THR A 302 4.07 -10.08 12.51
N LEU A 303 4.21 -9.10 11.62
CA LEU A 303 3.71 -9.17 10.24
C LEU A 303 4.58 -10.08 9.34
N CYS A 304 5.90 -10.00 9.51
CA CYS A 304 6.88 -10.71 8.70
C CYS A 304 8.26 -10.83 9.40
N PRO A 305 8.35 -11.56 10.53
CA PRO A 305 9.56 -11.62 11.35
C PRO A 305 10.78 -12.18 10.62
N ASP A 306 10.57 -13.07 9.66
CA ASP A 306 11.66 -13.71 8.92
C ASP A 306 12.25 -12.81 7.82
N LYS A 307 11.60 -11.71 7.41
CA LYS A 307 12.08 -10.83 6.33
C LYS A 307 13.24 -9.94 6.80
N ILE A 308 13.89 -9.25 5.85
CA ILE A 308 14.80 -8.13 6.17
C ILE A 308 14.14 -7.14 7.16
N ASN A 309 14.91 -6.55 8.07
CA ASN A 309 14.39 -5.53 8.99
C ASN A 309 14.37 -4.12 8.35
N THR A 310 13.92 -3.12 9.11
CA THR A 310 13.85 -1.73 8.63
C THR A 310 15.20 -1.18 8.19
N ALA A 311 16.26 -1.41 8.95
CA ALA A 311 17.61 -0.92 8.64
C ALA A 311 18.17 -1.56 7.36
N GLN A 312 17.97 -2.87 7.19
CA GLN A 312 18.41 -3.60 6.00
C GLN A 312 17.65 -3.16 4.74
N TRP A 313 16.36 -2.86 4.84
CA TRP A 313 15.61 -2.28 3.71
C TRP A 313 16.19 -0.93 3.30
N LEU A 314 16.49 -0.05 4.26
CA LEU A 314 17.10 1.25 4.00
C LEU A 314 18.51 1.11 3.41
N GLU A 315 19.30 0.13 3.88
CA GLU A 315 20.63 -0.17 3.37
C GLU A 315 20.61 -0.56 1.89
N VAL A 316 19.70 -1.45 1.48
CA VAL A 316 19.54 -1.85 0.09
C VAL A 316 19.16 -0.67 -0.79
N MET A 317 18.22 0.16 -0.34
CA MET A 317 17.79 1.33 -1.10
C MET A 317 18.88 2.38 -1.23
N GLU A 318 19.62 2.64 -0.15
CA GLU A 318 20.76 3.54 -0.18
C GLU A 318 21.85 3.04 -1.13
N ALA A 319 22.18 1.74 -1.09
CA ALA A 319 23.14 1.12 -2.00
C ALA A 319 22.67 1.21 -3.46
N ALA A 320 21.38 0.95 -3.74
CA ALA A 320 20.79 1.07 -5.07
C ALA A 320 20.93 2.50 -5.62
N HIS A 321 20.62 3.51 -4.79
CA HIS A 321 20.79 4.91 -5.17
C HIS A 321 22.27 5.27 -5.40
N GLY A 322 23.19 4.74 -4.59
CA GLY A 322 24.63 4.92 -4.75
C GLY A 322 25.20 4.38 -6.06
N VAL A 323 24.65 3.27 -6.57
CA VAL A 323 24.99 2.70 -7.90
C VAL A 323 24.24 3.43 -9.04
N GLY A 324 23.37 4.38 -8.70
CA GLY A 324 22.63 5.21 -9.65
C GLY A 324 21.37 4.52 -10.19
N PHE A 325 20.70 3.68 -9.41
CA PHE A 325 19.33 3.27 -9.69
C PHE A 325 18.35 4.33 -9.20
N ASN A 326 17.26 4.50 -9.95
CA ASN A 326 16.03 5.02 -9.38
C ASN A 326 15.23 3.87 -8.77
N THR A 327 14.56 4.16 -7.66
CA THR A 327 13.68 3.20 -6.98
C THR A 327 12.35 3.84 -6.63
N THR A 328 11.41 3.03 -6.13
CA THR A 328 10.17 3.53 -5.53
C THR A 328 10.20 3.26 -4.03
N ALA A 329 9.36 3.94 -3.26
CA ALA A 329 9.10 3.59 -1.86
C ALA A 329 7.63 3.20 -1.72
N THR A 330 7.33 2.15 -0.96
CA THR A 330 5.96 1.65 -0.80
C THR A 330 5.55 1.60 0.67
N ILE A 331 4.25 1.73 0.93
CA ILE A 331 3.68 1.45 2.24
C ILE A 331 2.45 0.55 2.10
N MET A 332 2.39 -0.53 2.89
CA MET A 332 1.17 -1.31 3.09
C MET A 332 0.58 -0.97 4.45
N TYR A 333 -0.67 -0.51 4.49
CA TYR A 333 -1.32 0.04 5.69
C TYR A 333 -2.77 -0.42 5.82
N GLY A 334 -3.36 -0.17 6.99
CA GLY A 334 -4.72 -0.55 7.36
C GLY A 334 -4.83 -1.93 8.00
N HIS A 335 -3.72 -2.51 8.47
CA HIS A 335 -3.70 -3.85 9.08
C HIS A 335 -3.57 -3.73 10.60
N ILE A 336 -2.40 -4.06 11.16
CA ILE A 336 -2.12 -4.09 12.60
C ILE A 336 -1.39 -2.84 13.10
N GLU A 337 -0.94 -1.98 12.19
CA GLU A 337 -0.14 -0.82 12.54
C GLU A 337 -0.97 0.30 13.20
N GLN A 338 -0.33 1.08 14.07
CA GLN A 338 -0.87 2.33 14.60
C GLN A 338 -0.39 3.53 13.75
N TYR A 339 -1.02 4.68 13.90
CA TYR A 339 -0.65 5.90 13.16
C TYR A 339 0.78 6.36 13.44
N GLU A 340 1.30 6.10 14.64
CA GLU A 340 2.69 6.32 15.02
C GLU A 340 3.64 5.53 14.10
N HIS A 341 3.30 4.28 13.78
CA HIS A 341 4.11 3.42 12.89
C HIS A 341 4.11 3.95 11.45
N VAL A 342 2.97 4.44 10.97
CA VAL A 342 2.84 5.07 9.64
C VAL A 342 3.64 6.37 9.59
N ALA A 343 3.57 7.20 10.65
CA ALA A 343 4.34 8.44 10.74
C ALA A 343 5.85 8.17 10.70
N ARG A 344 6.35 7.20 11.49
CA ARG A 344 7.77 6.82 11.47
C ARG A 344 8.20 6.26 10.11
N HIS A 345 7.35 5.48 9.43
CA HIS A 345 7.61 5.03 8.05
C HIS A 345 7.84 6.24 7.13
N LEU A 346 6.91 7.20 7.09
CA LEU A 346 7.01 8.38 6.22
C LEU A 346 8.27 9.20 6.52
N LEU A 347 8.62 9.38 7.79
CA LEU A 347 9.83 10.09 8.19
C LEU A 347 11.12 9.37 7.78
N ARG A 348 11.16 8.03 7.90
CA ARG A 348 12.31 7.22 7.45
C ARG A 348 12.52 7.33 5.94
N VAL A 349 11.45 7.22 5.16
CA VAL A 349 11.51 7.36 3.69
C VAL A 349 11.91 8.77 3.29
N ARG A 350 11.35 9.81 3.94
CA ARG A 350 11.74 11.21 3.72
C ARG A 350 13.23 11.42 3.97
N ALA A 351 13.74 10.95 5.10
CA ALA A 351 15.15 11.12 5.47
C ALA A 351 16.09 10.47 4.45
N LEU A 352 15.76 9.26 3.97
CA LEU A 352 16.56 8.62 2.93
C LEU A 352 16.46 9.36 1.59
N GLN A 353 15.29 9.90 1.25
CA GLN A 353 15.14 10.72 0.04
C GLN A 353 15.93 12.02 0.12
N GLU A 354 15.93 12.70 1.27
CA GLU A 354 16.75 13.90 1.50
C GLU A 354 18.25 13.61 1.35
N LYS A 355 18.68 12.41 1.75
CA LYS A 355 20.07 11.96 1.64
C LYS A 355 20.48 11.59 0.21
N THR A 356 19.62 10.92 -0.53
CA THR A 356 20.02 10.22 -1.78
C THR A 356 19.31 10.70 -3.04
N GLY A 357 18.09 11.26 -2.92
CA GLY A 357 17.28 11.71 -4.05
C GLY A 357 16.86 10.62 -5.05
N GLY A 358 17.05 9.33 -4.71
CA GLY A 358 16.88 8.23 -5.67
C GLY A 358 15.45 7.72 -5.84
N PHE A 359 14.53 8.06 -4.93
CA PHE A 359 13.13 7.68 -5.07
C PHE A 359 12.41 8.53 -6.12
N THR A 360 11.65 7.85 -6.97
CA THR A 360 10.84 8.46 -8.04
C THR A 360 9.42 8.76 -7.59
N GLU A 361 8.84 7.89 -6.76
CA GLU A 361 7.49 8.03 -6.20
C GLU A 361 7.33 7.31 -4.86
N PHE A 362 6.30 7.74 -4.14
CA PHE A 362 5.77 7.04 -2.98
C PHE A 362 4.44 6.35 -3.35
N VAL A 363 4.40 5.03 -3.22
CA VAL A 363 3.29 4.18 -3.63
C VAL A 363 2.52 3.70 -2.40
N ILE A 364 1.23 4.01 -2.35
CA ILE A 364 0.39 3.76 -1.19
C ILE A 364 -0.53 2.57 -1.47
N LEU A 365 -0.42 1.52 -0.65
CA LEU A 365 -1.06 0.24 -0.88
C LEU A 365 -1.98 -0.14 0.29
N PRO A 366 -3.31 0.08 0.18
CA PRO A 366 -4.24 -0.45 1.16
C PRO A 366 -4.10 -1.97 1.36
N PHE A 367 -4.21 -2.42 2.61
CA PHE A 367 -4.27 -3.83 2.96
C PHE A 367 -5.56 -4.47 2.41
N ILE A 368 -5.40 -5.62 1.75
CA ILE A 368 -6.48 -6.43 1.19
C ILE A 368 -6.60 -7.67 2.06
N HIS A 369 -7.69 -7.78 2.81
CA HIS A 369 -7.80 -8.72 3.91
C HIS A 369 -8.36 -10.11 3.54
N MET A 370 -9.10 -10.25 2.41
CA MET A 370 -10.00 -11.40 2.19
C MET A 370 -9.27 -12.74 2.27
N GLU A 371 -8.08 -12.83 1.68
CA GLU A 371 -7.25 -14.05 1.69
C GLU A 371 -6.01 -13.95 2.58
N ALA A 372 -5.88 -12.87 3.36
CA ALA A 372 -4.71 -12.61 4.17
C ALA A 372 -4.72 -13.47 5.45
N PRO A 373 -3.70 -14.32 5.71
CA PRO A 373 -3.70 -15.23 6.85
C PRO A 373 -3.92 -14.54 8.22
N ILE A 374 -3.35 -13.36 8.42
CA ILE A 374 -3.46 -12.61 9.68
C ILE A 374 -4.89 -12.16 9.97
N TYR A 375 -5.63 -11.79 8.92
CA TYR A 375 -7.03 -11.41 9.03
C TYR A 375 -7.91 -12.64 9.24
N LEU A 376 -7.69 -13.71 8.48
CA LEU A 376 -8.42 -14.97 8.65
C LEU A 376 -8.22 -15.61 10.04
N LYS A 377 -7.08 -15.36 10.68
CA LYS A 377 -6.81 -15.72 12.09
C LYS A 377 -7.40 -14.73 13.10
N GLY A 378 -8.04 -13.66 12.64
CA GLY A 378 -8.67 -12.65 13.49
C GLY A 378 -7.71 -11.68 14.19
N ASN A 379 -6.49 -11.54 13.67
CA ASN A 379 -5.41 -10.74 14.28
C ASN A 379 -5.11 -9.44 13.51
N ALA A 380 -5.96 -9.03 12.57
CA ALA A 380 -5.83 -7.77 11.85
C ALA A 380 -7.19 -7.14 11.55
N ARG A 381 -7.18 -5.83 11.29
CA ARG A 381 -8.35 -5.11 10.76
C ARG A 381 -8.69 -5.55 9.33
N LYS A 382 -9.90 -5.22 8.87
CA LYS A 382 -10.40 -5.43 7.49
C LYS A 382 -9.64 -4.59 6.43
N GLY A 383 -8.63 -3.82 6.81
CA GLY A 383 -8.07 -2.77 5.96
C GLY A 383 -8.42 -1.38 6.48
N PRO A 384 -7.94 -0.32 5.82
CA PRO A 384 -8.25 1.04 6.22
C PRO A 384 -9.73 1.35 5.97
N THR A 385 -10.26 2.34 6.67
CA THR A 385 -11.47 3.04 6.24
C THR A 385 -11.18 3.92 5.02
N PHE A 386 -12.19 4.33 4.25
CA PHE A 386 -12.01 5.22 3.12
C PHE A 386 -11.50 6.59 3.57
N ARG A 387 -11.96 7.07 4.73
CA ARG A 387 -11.35 8.21 5.44
C ARG A 387 -9.85 8.06 5.58
N GLU A 388 -9.38 6.95 6.14
CA GLU A 388 -7.94 6.68 6.31
C GLU A 388 -7.22 6.58 4.96
N ALA A 389 -7.89 6.04 3.94
CA ALA A 389 -7.36 5.97 2.60
C ALA A 389 -7.14 7.34 1.97
N ILE A 390 -8.07 8.29 2.12
CA ILE A 390 -7.85 9.67 1.67
C ILE A 390 -6.72 10.34 2.49
N LEU A 391 -6.77 10.21 3.82
CA LEU A 391 -5.82 10.88 4.70
C LEU A 391 -4.39 10.44 4.45
N ILE A 392 -4.10 9.14 4.28
CA ILE A 392 -2.71 8.72 4.05
C ILE A 392 -2.13 9.31 2.75
N HIS A 393 -2.93 9.48 1.70
CA HIS A 393 -2.46 10.09 0.44
C HIS A 393 -2.17 11.58 0.61
N ALA A 394 -3.09 12.31 1.25
CA ALA A 394 -2.91 13.73 1.54
C ALA A 394 -1.74 13.98 2.50
N ILE A 395 -1.65 13.18 3.57
CA ILE A 395 -0.57 13.26 4.56
C ILE A 395 0.76 12.88 3.94
N ALA A 396 0.84 11.89 3.05
CA ALA A 396 2.07 11.56 2.34
C ALA A 396 2.53 12.74 1.47
N ARG A 397 1.64 13.36 0.70
CA ARG A 397 1.96 14.58 -0.07
C ARG A 397 2.52 15.70 0.81
N LEU A 398 1.87 15.97 1.94
CA LEU A 398 2.26 17.03 2.88
C LEU A 398 3.59 16.71 3.59
N THR A 399 3.73 15.48 4.08
CA THR A 399 4.90 15.03 4.85
C THR A 399 6.13 14.87 3.99
N LEU A 400 5.97 14.48 2.72
CA LEU A 400 7.08 14.25 1.78
C LEU A 400 7.38 15.48 0.91
N ASN A 401 6.68 16.61 1.10
CA ASN A 401 6.96 17.87 0.41
C ASN A 401 8.28 18.50 0.89
N PRO A 402 9.17 19.00 0.00
CA PRO A 402 9.12 18.94 -1.47
C PRO A 402 9.92 17.77 -2.08
N VAL A 403 10.39 16.84 -1.25
CA VAL A 403 11.41 15.85 -1.63
C VAL A 403 10.87 14.68 -2.47
N PHE A 404 9.56 14.43 -2.43
CA PHE A 404 8.86 13.58 -3.39
C PHE A 404 7.98 14.42 -4.33
N LYS A 405 8.19 14.24 -5.64
CA LYS A 405 7.32 14.83 -6.66
C LYS A 405 6.05 14.01 -6.85
N ASN A 406 6.17 12.69 -6.86
CA ASN A 406 5.09 11.79 -7.25
C ASN A 406 4.53 11.01 -6.06
N ILE A 407 3.21 11.09 -5.89
CA ILE A 407 2.44 10.25 -4.96
C ILE A 407 1.48 9.42 -5.80
N GLN A 408 1.57 8.09 -5.68
CA GLN A 408 0.83 7.15 -6.50
C GLN A 408 -0.33 6.52 -5.73
N ALA A 409 -1.52 6.50 -6.35
CA ALA A 409 -2.69 5.75 -5.90
C ALA A 409 -2.88 4.45 -6.69
N SER A 410 -3.19 3.36 -6.00
CA SER A 410 -3.41 2.04 -6.62
C SER A 410 -4.89 1.83 -6.95
N TRP A 411 -5.24 1.91 -8.25
CA TRP A 411 -6.62 1.70 -8.72
C TRP A 411 -7.14 0.28 -8.48
N THR A 412 -6.27 -0.73 -8.49
CA THR A 412 -6.64 -2.13 -8.21
C THR A 412 -7.09 -2.36 -6.77
N LYS A 413 -6.73 -1.44 -5.86
CA LYS A 413 -7.09 -1.49 -4.43
C LYS A 413 -8.20 -0.52 -4.07
N LEU A 414 -8.22 0.67 -4.67
CA LEU A 414 -9.18 1.74 -4.35
C LEU A 414 -10.41 1.76 -5.26
N GLY A 415 -10.33 1.11 -6.43
CA GLY A 415 -11.28 1.29 -7.51
C GLY A 415 -11.16 2.69 -8.16
N HIS A 416 -11.86 2.87 -9.27
CA HIS A 416 -11.82 4.11 -10.06
C HIS A 416 -12.32 5.33 -9.28
N GLU A 417 -13.41 5.21 -8.54
CA GLU A 417 -13.96 6.31 -7.74
C GLU A 417 -13.04 6.70 -6.56
N GLY A 418 -12.39 5.71 -5.92
CA GLY A 418 -11.41 5.96 -4.88
C GLY A 418 -10.19 6.72 -5.40
N VAL A 419 -9.68 6.34 -6.58
CA VAL A 419 -8.57 7.07 -7.22
C VAL A 419 -8.97 8.48 -7.58
N LYS A 420 -10.16 8.72 -8.16
CA LYS A 420 -10.65 10.08 -8.44
C LYS A 420 -10.68 10.96 -7.18
N ALA A 421 -11.08 10.40 -6.05
CA ALA A 421 -11.04 11.14 -4.79
C ALA A 421 -9.60 11.44 -4.35
N CYS A 422 -8.68 10.48 -4.48
CA CYS A 422 -7.27 10.69 -4.18
C CYS A 422 -6.59 11.75 -5.09
N LEU A 423 -7.03 11.91 -6.35
CA LEU A 423 -6.57 12.99 -7.25
C LEU A 423 -6.94 14.41 -6.76
N ASN A 424 -7.89 14.52 -5.83
CA ASN A 424 -8.23 15.76 -5.12
C ASN A 424 -7.62 15.81 -3.71
N ALA A 425 -6.72 14.88 -3.39
CA ALA A 425 -6.06 14.74 -2.09
C ALA A 425 -4.53 14.59 -2.26
N GLY A 426 -3.96 15.22 -3.29
CA GLY A 426 -2.51 15.32 -3.47
C GLY A 426 -1.83 14.26 -4.35
N VAL A 427 -2.59 13.31 -4.90
CA VAL A 427 -2.10 12.30 -5.84
C VAL A 427 -1.93 12.88 -7.24
N ASN A 428 -0.87 12.46 -7.93
CA ASN A 428 -0.61 12.83 -9.33
C ASN A 428 -0.17 11.65 -10.20
N ASP A 429 -0.18 10.43 -9.66
CA ASP A 429 0.15 9.22 -10.40
C ASP A 429 -0.86 8.12 -10.07
N ILE A 430 -1.34 7.41 -11.09
CA ILE A 430 -2.32 6.32 -10.91
C ILE A 430 -1.74 4.94 -11.22
N GLY A 431 -0.42 4.84 -11.33
CA GLY A 431 0.32 3.60 -11.53
C GLY A 431 0.28 3.10 -12.97
N GLY A 432 0.29 1.78 -13.11
CA GLY A 432 0.33 1.11 -14.40
C GLY A 432 -1.02 0.64 -14.91
N THR A 433 -1.09 0.26 -16.19
CA THR A 433 -2.20 -0.51 -16.76
C THR A 433 -2.25 -1.94 -16.22
N LEU A 434 -1.13 -2.43 -15.67
CA LEU A 434 -0.98 -3.68 -14.92
C LEU A 434 -1.47 -4.95 -15.65
N MET A 435 -1.06 -5.16 -16.91
CA MET A 435 -1.41 -6.37 -17.65
C MET A 435 -1.12 -7.63 -16.81
N ASN A 436 -2.14 -8.44 -16.53
CA ASN A 436 -2.08 -9.62 -15.66
C ASN A 436 -1.75 -9.36 -14.17
N GLU A 437 -2.37 -8.37 -13.53
CA GLU A 437 -2.23 -8.19 -12.07
C GLU A 437 -2.75 -9.40 -11.28
N THR A 438 -1.84 -10.21 -10.73
CA THR A 438 -2.19 -11.48 -10.06
C THR A 438 -2.03 -11.46 -8.54
N ILE A 439 -1.25 -10.54 -7.96
CA ILE A 439 -1.03 -10.49 -6.50
C ILE A 439 -2.28 -9.97 -5.79
N THR A 440 -2.79 -8.82 -6.24
CA THR A 440 -3.98 -8.16 -5.69
C THR A 440 -5.22 -9.01 -5.91
N ARG A 441 -5.34 -9.67 -7.08
CA ARG A 441 -6.37 -10.68 -7.34
C ARG A 441 -6.25 -11.89 -6.42
N ALA A 442 -5.04 -12.41 -6.20
CA ALA A 442 -4.83 -13.54 -5.28
C ALA A 442 -5.14 -13.17 -3.82
N ALA A 443 -5.11 -11.88 -3.46
CA ALA A 443 -5.56 -11.39 -2.18
C ALA A 443 -7.10 -11.24 -2.06
N GLY A 444 -7.84 -11.41 -3.18
CA GLY A 444 -9.31 -11.37 -3.24
C GLY A 444 -9.91 -10.13 -3.90
N ALA A 445 -9.10 -9.22 -4.46
CA ALA A 445 -9.61 -7.97 -5.02
C ALA A 445 -10.42 -8.17 -6.31
N ALA A 446 -11.49 -7.37 -6.46
CA ALA A 446 -12.47 -7.46 -7.55
C ALA A 446 -12.32 -6.39 -8.64
N HIS A 447 -11.48 -5.36 -8.46
CA HIS A 447 -11.41 -4.19 -9.35
C HIS A 447 -10.76 -4.43 -10.73
N GLY A 448 -10.33 -5.66 -11.04
CA GLY A 448 -9.78 -6.03 -12.35
C GLY A 448 -8.31 -6.42 -12.32
N GLN A 449 -7.80 -6.82 -13.48
CA GLN A 449 -6.40 -7.24 -13.69
C GLN A 449 -5.70 -6.47 -14.82
N GLU A 450 -6.39 -5.49 -15.39
CA GLU A 450 -5.90 -4.58 -16.42
C GLU A 450 -6.88 -3.41 -16.49
N THR A 451 -6.37 -2.18 -16.65
CA THR A 451 -7.14 -1.00 -17.05
C THR A 451 -6.45 -0.41 -18.26
N SER A 452 -7.17 -0.27 -19.37
CA SER A 452 -6.61 0.19 -20.65
C SER A 452 -6.16 1.66 -20.58
N PRO A 453 -5.21 2.10 -21.44
CA PRO A 453 -4.87 3.52 -21.57
C PRO A 453 -6.08 4.41 -21.82
N GLU A 454 -7.06 3.96 -22.60
CA GLU A 454 -8.32 4.68 -22.87
C GLU A 454 -9.11 4.93 -21.59
N GLU A 455 -9.27 3.90 -20.75
CA GLU A 455 -9.98 4.00 -19.47
C GLU A 455 -9.21 4.86 -18.47
N MET A 456 -7.87 4.74 -18.43
CA MET A 456 -7.00 5.60 -17.62
C MET A 456 -7.16 7.07 -18.02
N GLU A 457 -7.06 7.38 -19.31
CA GLU A 457 -7.21 8.76 -19.80
C GLU A 457 -8.62 9.30 -19.57
N ALA A 458 -9.66 8.50 -19.79
CA ALA A 458 -11.03 8.89 -19.52
C ALA A 458 -11.27 9.18 -18.03
N LEU A 459 -10.72 8.34 -17.14
CA LEU A 459 -10.78 8.55 -15.69
C LEU A 459 -10.11 9.86 -15.30
N ILE A 460 -8.88 10.11 -15.76
CA ILE A 460 -8.12 11.32 -15.46
C ILE A 460 -8.86 12.56 -15.97
N ARG A 461 -9.36 12.54 -17.22
CA ARG A 461 -10.11 13.65 -17.81
C ARG A 461 -11.42 13.91 -17.07
N SER A 462 -12.12 12.86 -16.63
CA SER A 462 -13.36 13.00 -15.84
C SER A 462 -13.13 13.66 -14.47
N ALA A 463 -11.91 13.58 -13.94
CA ALA A 463 -11.47 14.29 -12.74
C ALA A 463 -10.98 15.73 -13.02
N GLY A 464 -11.10 16.22 -14.26
CA GLY A 464 -10.66 17.56 -14.65
C GLY A 464 -9.14 17.73 -14.74
N ARG A 465 -8.40 16.64 -14.99
CA ARG A 465 -6.94 16.61 -15.07
C ARG A 465 -6.44 16.22 -16.47
N ASN A 466 -5.16 16.46 -16.72
CA ASN A 466 -4.50 16.15 -17.99
C ASN A 466 -3.76 14.82 -17.90
N PRO A 467 -4.15 13.77 -18.65
CA PRO A 467 -3.44 12.50 -18.64
C PRO A 467 -2.10 12.61 -19.37
N ARG A 468 -1.09 11.92 -18.83
CA ARG A 468 0.20 11.71 -19.51
C ARG A 468 0.68 10.28 -19.31
N GLN A 469 0.85 9.56 -20.42
CA GLN A 469 1.58 8.30 -20.42
C GLN A 469 3.08 8.58 -20.20
N ARG A 470 3.68 7.93 -19.20
CA ARG A 470 5.10 8.07 -18.84
C ARG A 470 5.87 6.76 -18.96
N ALA A 471 7.19 6.88 -19.12
CA ALA A 471 8.10 5.77 -18.86
C ALA A 471 8.25 5.55 -17.34
N THR A 472 8.84 4.43 -16.92
CA THR A 472 9.03 4.08 -15.49
C THR A 472 9.79 5.16 -14.73
N ASN A 473 10.81 5.75 -15.35
CA ASN A 473 11.60 6.85 -14.78
C ASN A 473 10.93 8.24 -14.89
N TYR A 474 9.63 8.31 -15.15
CA TYR A 474 8.85 9.54 -15.38
C TYR A 474 9.25 10.34 -16.63
N GLY A 475 10.06 9.72 -17.51
CA GLY A 475 10.43 10.25 -18.82
C GLY A 475 9.30 10.17 -19.86
N VAL A 476 9.65 10.52 -21.10
CA VAL A 476 8.75 10.44 -22.25
C VAL A 476 8.75 9.02 -22.81
N VAL A 477 7.55 8.49 -23.11
CA VAL A 477 7.42 7.24 -23.88
C VAL A 477 7.55 7.57 -25.37
N PRO A 478 8.32 6.80 -26.16
CA PRO A 478 8.36 6.99 -27.61
C PRO A 478 6.97 6.97 -28.22
N GLU A 479 6.67 7.90 -29.12
CA GLU A 479 5.31 8.05 -29.69
C GLU A 479 4.81 6.76 -30.36
N VAL A 480 5.70 5.97 -30.98
CA VAL A 480 5.36 4.66 -31.55
C VAL A 480 4.84 3.69 -30.49
N GLN A 481 5.45 3.67 -29.30
CA GLN A 481 5.00 2.81 -28.19
C GLN A 481 3.69 3.31 -27.59
N ARG A 482 3.54 4.63 -27.46
CA ARG A 482 2.27 5.25 -27.07
C ARG A 482 1.15 4.89 -28.05
N GLN A 483 1.36 4.96 -29.36
CA GLN A 483 0.32 4.62 -30.34
C GLN A 483 -0.09 3.15 -30.28
N LYS A 484 0.86 2.23 -30.04
CA LYS A 484 0.57 0.79 -29.88
C LYS A 484 -0.26 0.45 -28.65
N SER A 485 -0.22 1.28 -27.60
CA SER A 485 -0.93 0.99 -26.36
C SER A 485 -2.44 1.19 -26.48
N PHE A 486 -2.88 2.05 -27.40
CA PHE A 486 -4.31 2.29 -27.68
C PHE A 486 -4.85 1.25 -28.67
N GLY A 487 -6.03 0.71 -28.39
CA GLY A 487 -6.68 -0.31 -29.20
C GLY A 487 -5.94 -1.66 -29.21
N ALA A 488 -5.12 -1.93 -28.19
CA ALA A 488 -4.34 -3.15 -28.09
C ALA A 488 -5.23 -4.40 -28.04
N SER A 489 -4.80 -5.48 -28.69
CA SER A 489 -5.50 -6.76 -28.68
C SER A 489 -5.60 -7.36 -27.28
N VAL A 490 -6.56 -8.27 -27.07
CA VAL A 490 -6.71 -9.02 -25.82
C VAL A 490 -5.44 -9.85 -25.55
N LEU A 491 -5.03 -9.92 -24.28
CA LEU A 491 -3.89 -10.74 -23.84
C LEU A 491 -4.17 -12.23 -24.04
N THR A 492 -3.13 -12.95 -24.44
CA THR A 492 -3.12 -14.40 -24.38
C THR A 492 -3.09 -14.86 -22.93
N GLU A 493 -3.87 -15.90 -22.61
CA GLU A 493 -3.88 -16.49 -21.29
C GLU A 493 -2.47 -16.95 -20.86
N PRO A 494 -2.06 -16.69 -19.61
CA PRO A 494 -0.73 -17.04 -19.17
C PRO A 494 -0.56 -18.55 -19.01
N SER A 495 0.56 -19.10 -19.50
CA SER A 495 0.95 -20.48 -19.21
C SER A 495 1.71 -20.51 -17.89
N TYR A 496 1.25 -21.31 -16.93
CA TYR A 496 1.92 -21.51 -15.65
C TYR A 496 2.61 -22.87 -15.64
N THR A 497 3.94 -22.85 -15.70
CA THR A 497 4.73 -24.06 -15.56
C THR A 497 4.64 -24.54 -14.11
N SER A 498 4.02 -25.72 -13.92
CA SER A 498 3.85 -26.32 -12.60
C SER A 498 5.21 -26.64 -11.98
N ALA A 499 5.39 -26.24 -10.72
CA ALA A 499 6.55 -26.59 -9.93
C ALA A 499 6.42 -28.03 -9.38
N LYS A 500 6.25 -29.05 -10.25
CA LYS A 500 5.92 -30.45 -9.87
C LYS A 500 6.85 -31.08 -8.82
N ARG A 501 8.10 -30.62 -8.73
CA ARG A 501 9.08 -31.06 -7.71
C ARG A 501 8.74 -30.60 -6.30
N TYR A 502 7.87 -29.59 -6.18
CA TYR A 502 7.31 -29.07 -4.93
C TYR A 502 5.90 -29.57 -4.64
N ASP A 503 5.25 -30.27 -5.59
CA ASP A 503 3.99 -31.00 -5.36
C ASP A 503 4.22 -32.34 -4.61
N ARG A 504 5.47 -32.84 -4.53
CA ARG A 504 5.82 -34.08 -3.80
C ARG A 504 7.23 -34.03 -3.18
N ASP A 505 7.30 -34.65 -2.00
CA ASP A 505 8.36 -34.63 -0.99
C ASP A 505 9.82 -34.92 -1.44
N LYS A 506 10.77 -34.43 -0.62
CA LYS A 506 12.23 -34.68 -0.53
C LYS A 506 13.18 -34.01 -1.56
N THR A 507 13.82 -32.93 -1.13
CA THR A 507 15.16 -32.51 -1.60
C THR A 507 16.05 -32.05 -0.43
N LYS A 508 17.37 -32.25 -0.59
CA LYS A 508 18.44 -31.95 0.38
C LYS A 508 18.33 -30.51 0.91
N LYS A 509 18.47 -30.34 2.23
CA LYS A 509 18.45 -29.04 2.90
C LYS A 509 19.78 -28.32 2.69
N GLU A 510 19.85 -27.43 1.70
CA GLU A 510 20.81 -26.32 1.75
C GLU A 510 20.31 -25.27 2.75
N ALA A 511 21.24 -24.54 3.37
CA ALA A 511 20.90 -23.54 4.37
C ALA A 511 20.17 -22.36 3.70
N LEU A 512 18.92 -22.11 4.09
CA LEU A 512 18.12 -21.01 3.55
C LEU A 512 18.54 -19.68 4.18
N VAL A 513 18.62 -18.63 3.37
CA VAL A 513 18.97 -17.29 3.84
C VAL A 513 17.79 -16.66 4.56
N ARG A 514 17.83 -16.64 5.89
CA ARG A 514 16.84 -15.91 6.72
C ARG A 514 17.54 -14.76 7.45
N PRO A 515 17.29 -13.49 7.05
CA PRO A 515 17.80 -12.34 7.78
C PRO A 515 17.37 -12.38 9.25
N GLY A 516 18.30 -12.16 10.19
CA GLY A 516 17.98 -12.04 11.62
C GLY A 516 17.90 -13.34 12.43
N LEU A 517 17.97 -14.51 11.79
CA LEU A 517 18.13 -15.80 12.48
C LEU A 517 19.58 -16.27 12.30
N ASN A 518 20.36 -16.31 13.38
CA ASN A 518 21.71 -16.87 13.34
C ASN A 518 21.64 -18.33 12.87
N SER A 519 22.62 -18.76 12.07
CA SER A 519 22.69 -20.11 11.48
C SER A 519 22.78 -21.27 12.50
N GLU A 520 22.82 -20.96 13.80
CA GLU A 520 22.94 -21.94 14.89
C GLU A 520 21.61 -22.27 15.58
N GLU A 521 20.53 -21.51 15.37
CA GLU A 521 19.21 -21.84 15.91
C GLU A 521 18.34 -22.54 14.85
N THR A 522 18.62 -23.83 14.63
CA THR A 522 17.69 -24.72 13.94
C THR A 522 16.45 -24.96 14.79
N LEU A 523 15.49 -24.03 14.74
CA LEU A 523 14.13 -24.30 15.21
C LEU A 523 13.54 -25.40 14.31
N SER A 524 13.23 -26.54 14.92
CA SER A 524 12.62 -27.65 14.20
C SER A 524 11.15 -27.31 13.95
N SER A 525 10.58 -27.83 12.85
CA SER A 525 9.17 -27.61 12.48
C SER A 525 8.15 -28.02 13.57
N ALA A 526 8.59 -28.65 14.65
CA ALA A 526 7.77 -29.08 15.79
C ALA A 526 7.54 -28.00 16.85
N GLU A 527 8.24 -26.87 16.81
CA GLU A 527 8.20 -25.83 17.87
C GLU A 527 7.28 -24.65 17.54
N ILE A 528 6.48 -24.75 16.47
CA ILE A 528 5.47 -23.74 16.11
C ILE A 528 4.10 -24.42 16.22
N ILE A 529 3.51 -24.37 17.42
CA ILE A 529 2.09 -24.68 17.67
C ILE A 529 1.32 -23.36 17.64
#